data_AF-A0A8D2LHJ3-F1
#
_entry.id   AF-A0A8D2LHJ3-F1
#
_cell.length_a   1.000
_cell.length_b   1.000
_cell.length_c   1.000
_cell.angle_alpha   90.00
_cell.angle_beta   90.00
_cell.angle_gamma   90.00
#
_symmetry.space_group_name_H-M   'P 1'
#
loop_
_entity.id
_entity.type
_entity.pdbx_description
1 polymer ?
#
loop_
_entity_poly.entity_id
_entity_poly.type
_entity_poly.pdbx_seq_one_letter_code
_entity_poly.pdbx_strand_id
1 'polypeptide(L)' 'LQFKKVLLLSMLACSICILQVDCKSYPLPACLKNLDPVCGSDHITYPNECMLCVARQ' A
#
# COMPACT_ATOMS: atom_id res chain seq x y z
N LEU A 1 4.45 -0.08 -12.89
CA LEU A 1 4.98 -1.45 -12.81
C LEU A 1 5.74 -1.67 -11.48
N GLN A 2 5.14 -1.36 -10.32
CA GLN A 2 5.68 -1.72 -8.99
C GLN A 2 4.98 -2.99 -8.48
N PHE A 3 4.86 -4.00 -9.36
CA PHE A 3 4.53 -5.38 -9.01
C PHE A 3 5.76 -6.11 -8.40
N LYS A 4 6.80 -5.36 -8.01
CA LYS A 4 8.17 -5.87 -7.85
C LYS A 4 8.42 -6.59 -6.52
N LYS A 5 7.47 -6.59 -5.58
CA LYS A 5 7.57 -7.37 -4.33
C LYS A 5 6.63 -8.58 -4.28
N VAL A 6 5.74 -8.73 -5.26
CA VAL A 6 4.64 -9.71 -5.20
C VAL A 6 5.02 -11.07 -5.80
N LEU A 7 6.03 -11.13 -6.66
CA LEU A 7 6.35 -12.35 -7.43
C LEU A 7 7.19 -13.39 -6.66
N LEU A 8 7.85 -13.05 -5.56
CA LEU A 8 8.83 -13.94 -4.91
C LEU A 8 8.31 -14.73 -3.70
N LEU A 9 7.09 -14.48 -3.22
CA LEU A 9 6.57 -15.10 -1.99
C LEU A 9 5.24 -15.85 -2.18
N SER A 10 4.72 -15.97 -3.40
CA SER A 10 3.34 -16.43 -3.66
C SER A 10 3.11 -17.96 -3.60
N MET A 11 4.00 -18.76 -3.00
CA MET A 11 3.87 -20.23 -3.05
C MET A 11 3.17 -20.89 -1.83
N LEU A 12 2.54 -20.15 -0.90
CA LEU A 12 1.88 -20.82 0.25
C LEU A 12 0.58 -20.21 0.83
N ALA A 13 -0.18 -19.35 0.15
CA ALA A 13 -1.47 -18.93 0.73
C ALA A 13 -2.56 -18.59 -0.31
N CYS A 14 -3.38 -19.58 -0.62
CA CYS A 14 -4.68 -19.46 -1.28
C CYS A 14 -5.74 -18.81 -0.35
N SER A 15 -5.44 -17.68 0.32
CA SER A 15 -6.39 -16.93 1.16
C SER A 15 -6.04 -15.46 1.44
N ILE A 16 -4.92 -14.90 0.95
CA ILE A 16 -4.54 -13.51 1.30
C ILE A 16 -4.11 -12.74 0.05
N CYS A 17 -5.06 -12.04 -0.56
CA CYS A 17 -4.79 -10.98 -1.54
C CYS A 17 -4.41 -9.64 -0.86
N ILE A 18 -3.96 -9.63 0.39
CA ILE A 18 -3.89 -8.41 1.19
C ILE A 18 -2.47 -8.20 1.73
N LEU A 19 -1.64 -7.52 0.95
CA LEU A 19 -0.54 -6.75 1.52
C LEU A 19 -1.16 -5.52 2.19
N GLN A 20 -1.49 -5.61 3.48
CA GLN A 20 -2.00 -4.46 4.23
C GLN A 20 -0.85 -3.48 4.50
N VAL A 21 -1.07 -2.20 4.18
CA VAL A 21 -0.16 -1.10 4.52
C VAL A 21 -0.23 -0.87 6.03
N ASP A 22 0.92 -0.88 6.72
CA ASP A 22 0.98 -0.55 8.15
C ASP A 22 0.96 0.98 8.34
N CYS A 23 -0.24 1.53 8.50
CA CYS A 23 -0.44 2.96 8.71
C CYS A 23 0.13 3.48 10.03
N LYS A 24 0.53 2.62 10.98
CA LYS A 24 1.17 3.03 12.23
C LYS A 24 2.61 3.46 12.04
N SER A 25 3.24 3.07 10.93
CA SER A 25 4.63 3.42 10.63
C SER A 25 4.77 4.86 10.11
N TYR A 26 3.68 5.47 9.63
CA TYR A 26 3.71 6.81 9.04
C TYR A 26 3.36 7.91 10.06
N PRO A 27 4.13 9.01 10.12
CA PRO A 27 3.81 10.17 10.95
C PRO A 27 2.67 10.98 10.31
N LEU A 28 1.43 10.52 10.47
CA LEU A 28 0.22 11.21 9.98
C LEU A 28 -0.02 12.50 10.80
N PRO A 29 -0.54 13.60 10.19
CA PRO A 29 -1.02 13.74 8.81
C PRO A 29 0.07 14.14 7.81
N ALA A 30 1.33 14.24 8.22
CA ALA A 30 2.42 14.74 7.37
C ALA A 30 3.05 13.60 6.55
N CYS A 31 2.68 13.52 5.26
CA CYS A 31 3.30 12.58 4.33
C CYS A 31 4.41 13.23 3.50
N LEU A 32 5.53 12.52 3.33
CA LEU A 32 6.52 12.92 2.33
C LEU A 32 5.91 12.82 0.93
N LYS A 33 6.23 13.79 0.06
CA LYS A 33 5.79 13.81 -1.35
C LYS A 33 6.61 12.86 -2.22
N ASN A 34 6.74 11.61 -1.78
CA ASN A 34 7.31 10.55 -2.59
C ASN A 34 6.23 10.01 -3.55
N LEU A 35 6.61 9.69 -4.79
CA LEU A 35 5.70 9.18 -5.81
C LEU A 35 5.94 7.67 -5.99
N ASP A 36 5.23 6.87 -5.20
CA ASP A 36 5.26 5.41 -5.25
C ASP A 36 3.82 4.89 -5.27
N PRO A 37 3.17 4.85 -6.46
CA PRO A 37 1.74 4.64 -6.54
C PRO A 37 1.33 3.25 -6.05
N VAL A 38 0.28 3.20 -5.21
CA VAL A 38 -0.29 1.96 -4.65
C VAL A 38 -1.77 1.87 -4.98
N CYS A 39 -2.26 0.65 -5.26
CA CYS A 39 -3.69 0.40 -5.48
C CYS A 39 -4.36 0.07 -4.15
N GLY A 40 -5.42 0.80 -3.82
CA GLY A 40 -6.25 0.53 -2.66
C GLY A 40 -7.31 -0.54 -2.90
N SER A 41 -7.87 -1.11 -1.83
CA SER A 41 -8.99 -2.07 -1.86
C SER A 41 -10.28 -1.46 -2.42
N ASP A 42 -10.36 -0.13 -2.41
CA ASP A 42 -11.37 0.73 -3.03
C ASP A 42 -11.12 0.94 -4.53
N HIS A 43 -10.13 0.28 -5.12
CA HIS A 43 -9.73 0.40 -6.52
C HIS A 43 -9.22 1.80 -6.91
N ILE A 44 -8.93 2.66 -5.93
CA ILE A 44 -8.31 3.97 -6.14
C ILE A 44 -6.79 3.82 -6.07
N THR A 45 -6.09 4.46 -7.01
CA THR A 45 -4.62 4.54 -6.97
C THR A 45 -4.19 5.75 -6.15
N TYR A 46 -3.46 5.50 -5.08
CA TYR A 46 -2.92 6.54 -4.21
C TYR A 46 -1.49 6.88 -4.61
N PRO A 47 -1.04 8.15 -4.53
CA PRO A 47 0.31 8.56 -4.93
C PRO A 47 1.43 7.90 -4.12
N ASN A 48 1.14 7.54 -2.87
CA ASN A 48 2.00 6.74 -2.00
C ASN A 48 1.19 6.07 -0.89
N GLU A 49 1.84 5.15 -0.19
CA GLU A 49 1.26 4.41 0.95
C GLU A 49 0.81 5.31 2.12
N CYS A 50 1.52 6.41 2.37
CA CYS A 50 1.13 7.37 3.41
C CYS A 50 -0.17 8.09 3.04
N MET A 51 -0.35 8.51 1.77
CA MET A 51 -1.58 9.11 1.27
C MET A 51 -2.76 8.14 1.31
N LEU A 52 -2.52 6.85 1.09
CA LEU A 52 -3.52 5.80 1.28
C LEU A 52 -3.94 5.70 2.76
N CYS A 53 -3.01 5.83 3.70
CA CYS A 53 -3.31 5.84 5.14
C CYS A 53 -4.06 7.10 5.59
N VAL A 54 -3.75 8.27 5.03
CA VAL A 54 -4.51 9.51 5.28
C VAL A 54 -5.96 9.36 4.81
N ALA A 55 -6.18 8.76 3.65
CA ALA A 55 -7.53 8.58 3.08
C ALA A 55 -8.39 7.54 3.81
N ARG A 56 -7.80 6.74 4.70
CA ARG A 56 -8.47 5.67 5.46
C ARG A 56 -8.57 5.95 6.96
N GLN A 57 -8.32 7.20 7.39
CA GLN A 57 -8.69 7.70 8.72
C GLN A 57 -10.14 8.18 8.73
#